data_AF-A0A8J2HQP3-F1
#
_entry.id   AF-A0A8J2HQP3-F1
#
_cell.length_a   1.000
_cell.length_b   1.000
_cell.length_c   1.000
_cell.angle_alpha   90.00
_cell.angle_beta   90.00
_cell.angle_gamma   90.00
#
_symmetry.space_group_name_H-M   'P 1'
#
loop_
_entity.id
_entity.type
_entity.pdbx_description
1 polymer ?
#
loop_
_entity_poly.entity_id
_entity_poly.type
_entity_poly.pdbx_seq_one_letter_code
_entity_poly.pdbx_strand_id
1 'polypeptide(L)'
;MYIFNTKLLAALGIKLPSSYPTESLIQKRFIDLWTNFAKTGNPVTETSDLISVKWQPVDDSKEYNCLKISKELSMIKETNILRQIVETIQQNESTCL
;
A
#
# COMPACT_ATOMS: atom_id res chain seq x y z
N MET A 1 3.43 -15.80 12.51
CA MET A 1 4.43 -15.03 13.27
C MET A 1 4.25 -13.54 12.94
N TYR A 2 3.25 -12.88 13.51
CA TYR A 2 3.54 -11.54 14.01
C TYR A 2 4.37 -11.85 15.27
N ILE A 3 5.65 -11.48 15.27
CA ILE A 3 6.65 -11.69 16.36
C ILE A 3 6.21 -11.05 17.71
N PHE A 4 5.01 -10.50 17.78
CA PHE A 4 4.61 -9.47 18.72
C PHE A 4 3.84 -10.06 19.90
N ASN A 5 4.58 -10.65 20.81
CA ASN A 5 4.21 -10.60 22.21
C ASN A 5 5.09 -9.53 22.88
N THR A 6 4.75 -8.26 22.67
CA THR A 6 5.50 -7.10 23.19
C THR A 6 5.61 -7.13 24.71
N LYS A 7 4.58 -7.65 25.38
CA LYS A 7 4.59 -7.89 26.83
C LYS A 7 5.62 -8.95 27.22
N LEU A 8 5.72 -10.05 26.46
CA LEU A 8 6.74 -11.08 26.67
C LEU A 8 8.15 -10.54 26.45
N LEU A 9 8.38 -9.78 25.37
CA LEU A 9 9.69 -9.16 25.08
C LEU A 9 10.10 -8.18 26.19
N ALA A 10 9.15 -7.37 26.68
CA ALA A 10 9.37 -6.49 27.82
C ALA A 10 9.65 -7.26 29.12
N ALA A 11 8.94 -8.37 29.37
CA ALA A 11 9.18 -9.25 30.52
C ALA A 11 10.55 -9.95 30.46
N LEU A 12 11.09 -10.18 29.26
CA LEU A 12 12.44 -10.71 29.03
C LEU A 12 13.54 -9.64 29.13
N GLY A 13 13.20 -8.40 29.50
CA GLY A 13 14.17 -7.29 29.63
C GLY A 13 14.72 -6.79 28.30
N ILE A 14 14.15 -7.22 27.17
CA ILE A 14 14.54 -6.74 25.84
C ILE A 14 13.96 -5.33 25.70
N LYS A 15 14.86 -4.33 25.68
CA LYS A 15 14.47 -2.93 25.48
C LYS A 15 13.89 -2.79 24.08
N LEU A 16 12.58 -2.59 24.01
CA LEU A 16 11.89 -2.34 22.76
C LEU A 16 12.54 -1.10 22.12
N PRO A 17 12.90 -1.14 20.82
CA PRO A 17 13.39 0.06 20.16
C PRO A 17 12.37 1.17 20.39
N SER A 18 12.86 2.27 20.97
CA SER A 18 12.04 3.41 21.35
C SER A 18 11.35 3.93 20.10
N SER A 19 10.05 3.65 19.98
CA SER A 19 9.09 4.24 19.04
C SER A 19 9.73 4.69 17.72
N TYR A 20 9.92 3.80 16.75
CA TYR A 20 10.22 4.28 15.40
C TYR A 20 9.00 5.06 14.88
N PRO A 21 9.08 6.40 14.75
CA PRO A 21 7.90 7.22 14.52
C PRO A 21 7.30 6.95 13.13
N THR A 22 8.13 6.63 12.15
CA THR A 22 7.72 6.33 10.78
C THR A 22 6.94 5.02 10.70
N GLU A 23 7.43 3.96 11.32
CA GLU A 23 6.84 2.62 11.29
C GLU A 23 5.52 2.60 12.06
N SER A 24 5.47 3.29 13.20
CA SER A 24 4.24 3.51 13.96
C SER A 24 3.21 4.29 13.14
N LEU A 25 3.64 5.33 12.44
CA LEU A 25 2.78 6.11 11.55
C LEU A 25 2.26 5.26 10.37
N ILE A 26 3.13 4.51 9.71
CA ILE A 26 2.75 3.61 8.61
C ILE A 26 1.77 2.54 9.10
N GLN A 27 2.01 1.93 10.27
CA GLN A 27 1.10 0.95 10.86
C GLN A 27 -0.30 1.55 11.10
N LYS A 28 -0.37 2.74 11.70
CA LYS A 28 -1.65 3.44 11.94
C LYS A 28 -2.39 3.71 10.64
N ARG A 29 -1.69 4.24 9.63
CA ARG A 29 -2.26 4.49 8.29
C ARG A 29 -2.80 3.21 7.65
N PHE A 30 -2.03 2.12 7.72
CA PHE A 30 -2.43 0.86 7.12
C PHE A 30 -3.67 0.26 7.78
N ILE A 31 -3.73 0.29 9.13
CA ILE A 31 -4.90 -0.18 9.89
C ILE A 31 -6.14 0.64 9.52
N ASP A 32 -6.03 1.97 9.44
CA ASP A 32 -7.16 2.85 9.12
C ASP A 32 -7.67 2.61 7.68
N LEU A 33 -6.76 2.63 6.69
CA LEU A 33 -7.08 2.33 5.28
C LEU A 33 -7.79 0.98 5.12
N TRP A 34 -7.25 -0.09 5.71
CA TRP A 34 -7.82 -1.44 5.60
C TRP A 34 -9.16 -1.55 6.32
N THR A 35 -9.29 -0.90 7.47
CA THR A 35 -10.54 -0.91 8.25
C THR A 35 -11.66 -0.20 7.49
N ASN A 36 -11.37 0.96 6.91
CA ASN A 36 -12.35 1.72 6.12
C ASN A 36 -12.75 0.97 4.86
N PHE A 37 -11.79 0.32 4.18
CA PHE A 37 -12.08 -0.56 3.05
C PHE A 37 -13.00 -1.71 3.44
N ALA A 38 -12.70 -2.43 4.53
CA ALA A 38 -13.52 -3.54 4.99
C ALA A 38 -14.95 -3.11 5.38
N LYS A 39 -15.11 -1.90 5.94
CA LYS A 39 -16.42 -1.36 6.35
C LYS A 39 -17.26 -0.84 5.17
N THR A 40 -16.62 -0.20 4.19
CA THR A 40 -17.32 0.65 3.21
C THR A 40 -17.03 0.31 1.75
N GLY A 41 -16.04 -0.53 1.47
CA GLY A 41 -15.50 -0.76 0.13
C GLY A 41 -14.59 0.36 -0.39
N ASN A 42 -14.45 1.47 0.33
CA ASN A 42 -13.55 2.58 0.01
C ASN A 42 -12.49 2.76 1.12
N PRO A 43 -11.18 2.62 0.82
CA PRO A 43 -10.13 2.78 1.83
C PRO A 43 -9.99 4.20 2.37
N VAL A 44 -10.44 5.23 1.64
CA VAL A 44 -10.41 6.63 2.06
C VAL A 44 -11.82 7.22 1.97
N THR A 45 -12.52 7.19 3.10
CA THR A 45 -13.85 7.81 3.23
C THR A 45 -13.77 9.33 3.31
N GLU A 46 -12.84 9.85 4.11
CA GLU A 46 -12.55 11.28 4.31
C GLU A 46 -11.05 11.49 4.54
N THR A 47 -10.53 12.66 4.19
CA THR A 47 -9.13 13.01 4.50
C THR A 47 -8.97 13.32 5.98
N SER A 48 -7.92 12.81 6.60
CA SER A 48 -7.59 13.02 8.01
C SER A 48 -6.12 13.42 8.17
N ASP A 49 -5.73 13.80 9.39
CA ASP A 49 -4.31 14.06 9.72
C ASP A 49 -3.41 12.85 9.44
N LEU A 50 -3.96 11.62 9.50
CA LEU A 50 -3.24 10.39 9.19
C LEU A 50 -3.20 10.12 7.68
N ILE A 51 -4.28 10.40 6.97
CA ILE A 51 -4.46 10.13 5.54
C ILE A 51 -4.89 11.42 4.84
N SER A 52 -3.91 12.24 4.45
CA SER A 52 -4.13 13.54 3.81
C SER A 52 -4.38 13.47 2.31
N VAL A 53 -4.35 12.28 1.73
CA VAL A 53 -4.44 12.05 0.28
C VAL A 53 -5.71 11.27 -0.04
N LYS A 54 -6.44 11.73 -1.04
CA LYS A 54 -7.56 10.98 -1.61
C LYS A 54 -7.03 9.84 -2.48
N TRP A 55 -7.28 8.59 -2.09
CA TRP A 55 -6.97 7.44 -2.91
C TRP A 55 -8.06 7.25 -3.98
N GLN A 56 -7.71 7.51 -5.23
CA GLN A 56 -8.62 7.36 -6.37
C GLN A 56 -8.68 5.91 -6.85
N PRO A 57 -9.84 5.43 -7.35
CA PRO A 57 -9.95 4.14 -8.01
C PRO A 57 -9.06 4.09 -9.26
N VAL A 58 -8.73 2.87 -9.69
CA VAL A 58 -8.06 2.64 -10.97
C VAL A 58 -8.98 3.04 -12.12
N ASP A 59 -8.48 3.88 -13.02
CA ASP A 59 -9.21 4.46 -14.15
C ASP A 59 -8.59 4.13 -15.52
N ASP A 60 -7.34 3.66 -15.55
CA ASP A 60 -6.62 3.29 -16.77
C ASP A 60 -6.05 1.85 -16.66
N SER A 61 -5.90 1.19 -17.81
CA SER A 61 -5.49 -0.22 -17.91
C SER A 61 -4.00 -0.42 -18.24
N LYS A 62 -3.31 0.65 -18.64
CA LYS A 62 -1.89 0.73 -18.96
C LYS A 62 -1.11 1.40 -17.83
N GLU A 63 -1.67 2.43 -17.20
CA GLU A 63 -1.07 3.14 -16.09
C GLU A 63 -2.02 3.17 -14.89
N TYR A 64 -1.54 2.79 -13.71
CA TYR A 64 -2.32 2.76 -12.49
C TYR A 64 -1.98 3.95 -11.61
N ASN A 65 -3.01 4.67 -11.16
CA ASN A 65 -2.90 5.64 -10.09
C ASN A 65 -2.86 4.90 -8.74
N CYS A 66 -1.67 4.79 -8.16
CA CYS A 66 -1.40 4.03 -6.95
C CYS A 66 -1.16 4.94 -5.75
N LEU A 67 -1.66 4.57 -4.56
CA LEU A 67 -1.27 5.21 -3.31
C LEU A 67 0.09 4.67 -2.84
N LYS A 68 1.11 5.51 -2.84
CA LYS A 68 2.41 5.21 -2.25
C LYS A 68 2.35 5.38 -0.74
N ILE A 69 2.43 4.27 -0.02
CA ILE A 69 2.46 4.26 1.44
C ILE A 69 3.91 4.35 1.92
N SER A 70 4.31 5.53 2.36
CA SER A 70 5.63 5.79 2.94
C SER A 70 5.53 6.76 4.13
N LYS A 71 6.66 7.35 4.56
CA LYS A 71 6.64 8.44 5.55
C LYS A 71 5.71 9.56 5.13
N GLU A 72 5.73 9.91 3.84
CA GLU A 72 4.75 10.79 3.23
C GLU A 72 3.82 9.97 2.31
N LEU A 73 2.54 10.29 2.34
CA LEU A 73 1.56 9.70 1.43
C LEU A 73 1.54 10.49 0.14
N SER A 74 1.52 9.80 -0.99
CA SER A 74 1.36 10.44 -2.30
C SER A 74 0.72 9.49 -3.30
N MET A 75 0.04 10.06 -4.31
CA MET A 75 -0.38 9.31 -5.49
C MET A 75 0.79 9.26 -6.47
N ILE A 76 1.07 8.07 -7.00
CA ILE A 76 2.06 7.82 -8.03
C ILE A 76 1.40 7.13 -9.22
N LYS A 77 2.02 7.24 -10.39
CA LYS A 77 1.64 6.45 -11.57
C LYS A 77 2.57 5.27 -11.70
N GLU A 78 2.02 4.08 -11.85
CA GLU A 78 2.77 2.86 -12.08
C GLU A 78 2.29 2.14 -13.33
N THR A 79 3.23 1.58 -14.10
CA THR A 79 2.89 0.95 -15.38
C THR A 79 2.39 -0.48 -15.17
N ASN A 80 1.36 -0.88 -15.91
CA ASN A 80 0.86 -2.24 -15.91
C ASN A 80 1.77 -3.17 -16.73
N ILE A 81 2.78 -3.71 -16.05
CA ILE A 81 3.75 -4.65 -16.65
C ILE A 81 3.09 -5.90 -17.24
N LEU A 82 1.98 -6.38 -16.66
CA LEU A 82 1.30 -7.58 -17.15
C LEU A 82 0.69 -7.31 -18.54
N ARG A 83 0.09 -6.14 -18.72
CA ARG A 83 -0.43 -5.72 -20.01
C ARG A 83 0.67 -5.60 -21.05
N GLN A 84 1.81 -4.99 -20.69
CA GLN A 84 2.97 -4.88 -21.59
C GLN A 84 3.50 -6.25 -22.01
N ILE A 85 3.60 -7.20 -21.08
CA ILE A 85 4.04 -8.58 -21.37
C ILE A 85 3.07 -9.24 -22.36
N VAL A 86 1.76 -9.15 -22.12
CA VAL A 86 0.75 -9.74 -22.99
C VAL A 86 0.80 -9.14 -24.40
N GLU A 87 0.86 -7.81 -24.51
CA GLU A 87 0.96 -7.11 -25.80
C GLU A 87 2.25 -7.51 -26.55
N THR A 88 3.37 -7.69 -25.84
CA THR A 88 4.64 -8.13 -26.41
C THR A 88 4.57 -9.56 -26.95
N ILE A 89 3.95 -10.48 -26.20
CA ILE A 89 3.79 -11.88 -26.62
C ILE A 89 2.95 -11.97 -27.90
N GLN A 90 1.84 -11.23 -27.95
CA GLN A 90 0.94 -11.19 -29.11
C GLN A 90 1.61 -10.63 -30.37
N GLN A 91 2.45 -9.60 -30.22
CA GLN A 91 3.21 -9.03 -31.33
C GLN A 91 4.25 -10.02 -31.87
N ASN A 92 4.94 -10.76 -30.99
CA ASN A 92 5.94 -11.74 -31.40
C ASN A 92 5.32 -12.93 -32.16
N GLU A 93 4.13 -13.38 -31.76
CA GLU A 93 3.39 -14.42 -32.48
C GLU A 93 2.93 -13.96 -33.88
N SER A 94 2.55 -12.68 -34.02
CA SER A 94 2.11 -12.09 -35.28
C SER A 94 3.24 -11.83 -36.27
N THR A 95 4.49 -11.80 -35.81
CA THR A 95 5.68 -11.53 -36.64
C THR A 95 6.38 -12.82 -37.10
N CYS A 96 5.95 -13.98 -36.61
CA CYS A 96 6.47 -15.31 -36.99
C CYS A 96 5.66 -16.00 -38.12
N LEU A 97 4.70 -15.29 -38.72
CA LEU A 97 3.95 -15.68 -39.92
C LEU A 97 4.25 -14.68 -41.05
#